data_AF-A0A925JBW1-F1
#
_entry.id   AF-A0A925JBW1-F1
#
_cell.length_a   1.000
_cell.length_b   1.000
_cell.length_c   1.000
_cell.angle_alpha   90.00
_cell.angle_beta   90.00
_cell.angle_gamma   90.00
#
_symmetry.space_group_name_H-M   'P 1'
#
loop_
_entity.id
_entity.type
_entity.pdbx_description
1 polymer ?
#
loop_
_entity_poly.entity_id
_entity_poly.type
_entity_poly.pdbx_seq_one_letter_code
_entity_poly.pdbx_strand_id
1 'polypeptide(L)'
;MQNHNIPTLAEKIAQIIENERIPTDLSSLQARVDRINERLDNLEGVSTIPHAGIRVPLSTHPSQEKFAVIEAFADEIFANLQKEKACTFEPNGKPCDHCSMCSSRGF
;
A
#
# COMPACT_ATOMS: atom_id res chain seq x y z
N MET A 1 -3.59 44.39 -40.75
CA MET A 1 -2.67 43.31 -40.35
C MET A 1 -3.38 41.99 -40.61
N GLN A 2 -3.13 41.38 -41.77
CA GLN A 2 -3.86 40.18 -42.23
C GLN A 2 -3.28 38.93 -41.56
N ASN A 3 -4.13 38.23 -40.81
CA ASN A 3 -3.77 37.10 -39.96
C ASN A 3 -3.72 35.82 -40.80
N HIS A 4 -2.68 35.67 -41.63
CA HIS A 4 -2.49 34.54 -42.55
C HIS A 4 -2.15 33.20 -41.86
N ASN A 5 -2.15 33.13 -40.53
CA ASN A 5 -1.74 31.95 -39.75
C ASN A 5 -2.90 31.11 -39.18
N ILE A 6 -4.14 31.56 -39.34
CA ILE A 6 -5.33 30.83 -38.84
C ILE A 6 -5.59 29.52 -39.61
N PRO A 7 -5.53 29.46 -40.95
CA PRO A 7 -5.87 28.22 -41.67
C PRO A 7 -4.84 27.11 -41.41
N THR A 8 -3.56 27.47 -41.24
CA THR A 8 -2.47 26.52 -40.97
C THR A 8 -2.50 25.97 -39.55
N LEU A 9 -3.04 26.74 -38.59
CA LEU A 9 -3.23 26.29 -37.21
C LEU A 9 -4.35 25.25 -37.12
N ALA A 10 -5.49 25.50 -37.79
CA ALA A 10 -6.61 24.57 -37.81
C ALA A 10 -6.22 23.22 -38.42
N GLU A 11 -5.41 23.24 -39.48
CA GLU A 11 -4.90 22.05 -40.15
C GLU A 11 -3.93 21.26 -39.25
N LYS A 12 -3.04 21.96 -38.53
CA LYS A 12 -2.17 21.33 -37.52
C LYS A 12 -2.94 20.72 -36.36
N ILE A 13 -4.00 21.37 -35.88
CA ILE A 13 -4.85 20.83 -34.81
C ILE A 13 -5.56 19.56 -35.28
N ALA A 14 -6.13 19.56 -36.49
CA ALA A 14 -6.76 18.37 -37.07
C ALA A 14 -5.77 17.20 -37.20
N GLN A 15 -4.54 17.49 -37.64
CA GLN A 15 -3.48 16.49 -37.79
C GLN A 15 -3.00 15.92 -36.45
N ILE A 16 -2.98 16.72 -35.38
CA ILE A 16 -2.65 16.25 -34.02
C ILE A 16 -3.77 15.37 -33.48
N ILE A 17 -5.05 15.76 -33.64
CA ILE A 17 -6.20 14.97 -33.19
C ILE A 17 -6.25 13.61 -33.91
N GLU A 18 -5.89 13.57 -35.20
CA GLU A 18 -5.90 12.34 -35.99
C GLU A 18 -4.71 11.43 -35.73
N ASN A 19 -3.59 11.98 -35.24
CA ASN A 19 -2.37 11.26 -34.83
C ASN A 19 -2.39 10.84 -33.35
N GLU A 20 -3.04 11.59 -32.47
CA GLU A 20 -3.40 11.20 -31.09
C GLU A 20 -4.57 10.20 -31.13
N ARG A 21 -4.37 9.11 -31.86
CA ARG A 21 -5.23 7.93 -31.79
C ARG A 21 -5.00 7.27 -30.42
N ILE A 22 -5.70 7.82 -29.42
CA ILE A 22 -5.92 7.25 -28.09
C ILE A 22 -7.04 6.16 -28.03
N PRO A 23 -7.76 5.72 -29.10
CA PRO A 23 -8.88 4.78 -28.92
C PRO A 23 -8.45 3.32 -28.68
N THR A 24 -7.26 2.91 -29.13
CA THR A 24 -6.77 1.53 -28.95
C THR A 24 -6.36 1.22 -27.52
N ASP A 25 -5.75 2.18 -26.82
CA ASP A 25 -5.28 1.98 -25.45
C ASP A 25 -6.46 2.00 -24.46
N LEU A 26 -7.44 2.90 -24.65
CA LEU A 26 -8.67 2.94 -23.87
C LEU A 26 -9.49 1.65 -23.98
N SER A 27 -9.64 1.10 -25.19
CA SER A 27 -10.35 -0.17 -25.40
C SER A 27 -9.61 -1.33 -24.71
N SER A 28 -8.27 -1.31 -24.73
CA SER A 28 -7.45 -2.32 -24.06
C SER A 28 -7.54 -2.22 -22.53
N LEU A 29 -7.60 -0.99 -21.99
CA LEU A 29 -7.79 -0.72 -20.57
C LEU A 29 -9.18 -1.15 -20.12
N GLN A 30 -10.23 -0.84 -20.90
CA GLN A 30 -11.59 -1.30 -20.65
C GLN A 30 -11.65 -2.83 -20.55
N ALA A 31 -11.07 -3.53 -21.52
CA ALA A 31 -11.01 -4.99 -21.54
C ALA A 31 -10.16 -5.61 -20.41
N ARG A 32 -9.29 -4.83 -19.77
CA ARG A 32 -8.55 -5.26 -18.56
C ARG A 32 -9.40 -5.09 -17.32
N VAL A 33 -10.15 -3.99 -17.21
CA VAL A 33 -11.08 -3.73 -16.10
C VAL A 33 -12.18 -4.77 -16.09
N ASP A 34 -12.77 -5.09 -17.24
CA ASP A 34 -13.84 -6.10 -17.35
C ASP A 34 -13.37 -7.48 -16.85
N ARG A 35 -12.13 -7.86 -17.18
CA ARG A 35 -11.50 -9.10 -16.68
C ARG A 35 -11.27 -9.12 -15.19
N ILE A 36 -11.00 -7.97 -14.57
CA ILE A 36 -10.83 -7.88 -13.12
C ILE A 36 -12.19 -8.07 -12.45
N ASN A 37 -13.23 -7.42 -12.95
CA ASN A 37 -14.58 -7.54 -12.42
C ASN A 37 -15.11 -8.98 -12.52
N GLU A 38 -14.94 -9.64 -13.67
CA GLU A 38 -15.33 -11.05 -13.83
C GLU A 38 -14.64 -11.97 -12.81
N ARG A 39 -13.36 -11.71 -12.51
CA ARG A 39 -12.63 -12.49 -11.49
C ARG A 39 -13.13 -12.21 -10.08
N LEU A 40 -13.50 -10.97 -9.77
CA LEU A 40 -14.07 -10.60 -8.48
C LEU A 40 -15.45 -11.23 -8.28
N ASP A 41 -16.33 -11.17 -9.28
CA ASP A 41 -17.65 -11.80 -9.24
C ASP A 41 -17.55 -13.31 -8.98
N ASN A 42 -16.57 -13.98 -9.61
CA ASN A 42 -16.29 -15.40 -9.36
C ASN A 42 -15.79 -15.65 -7.93
N LEU A 43 -14.93 -14.79 -7.39
CA LEU A 43 -14.42 -14.93 -6.02
C LEU A 43 -15.51 -14.64 -4.98
N GLU A 44 -16.36 -13.65 -5.22
CA GLU A 44 -17.48 -13.29 -4.36
C GLU A 44 -18.58 -14.35 -4.39
N GLY A 45 -18.88 -14.93 -5.55
CA GLY A 45 -19.78 -16.07 -5.69
C GLY A 45 -19.27 -17.31 -4.93
N VAL A 46 -17.95 -17.56 -4.98
CA VAL A 46 -17.28 -18.64 -4.21
C VAL A 46 -17.19 -18.30 -2.71
N SER A 47 -17.24 -17.02 -2.33
CA SER A 47 -17.21 -16.57 -0.93
C SER A 47 -18.51 -16.83 -0.15
N THR A 48 -19.52 -17.44 -0.78
CA THR A 48 -20.70 -17.99 -0.09
C THR A 48 -20.45 -19.35 0.57
N ILE A 49 -19.21 -19.86 0.57
CA ILE A 49 -18.83 -20.89 1.53
C ILE A 49 -19.06 -20.29 2.91
N PRO A 50 -19.96 -20.84 3.75
CA PRO A 50 -20.13 -20.37 5.10
C PRO A 50 -18.74 -20.35 5.72
N HIS A 51 -18.46 -19.35 6.55
CA HIS A 51 -17.29 -19.30 7.41
C HIS A 51 -17.35 -20.49 8.39
N ALA A 52 -17.29 -21.72 7.88
CA ALA A 52 -16.96 -22.92 8.57
C ALA A 52 -15.53 -22.65 8.99
N GLY A 53 -15.42 -22.08 10.20
CA GLY A 53 -14.17 -21.61 10.76
C GLY A 53 -13.12 -22.64 10.39
N ILE A 54 -12.11 -22.16 9.68
CA ILE A 54 -10.92 -22.94 9.41
C ILE A 54 -10.37 -23.23 10.81
N ARG A 55 -10.84 -24.32 11.41
CA ARG A 55 -10.14 -25.02 12.46
C ARG A 55 -8.95 -25.58 11.72
N VAL A 56 -7.94 -24.71 11.54
CA VAL A 56 -6.58 -25.15 11.30
C VAL A 56 -6.40 -26.27 12.31
N PRO A 57 -6.21 -27.53 11.88
CA PRO A 57 -5.85 -28.55 12.85
C PRO A 57 -4.62 -27.97 13.52
N LEU A 58 -4.73 -27.70 14.83
CA LEU A 58 -3.61 -27.30 15.66
C LEU A 58 -2.63 -28.48 15.55
N SER A 59 -1.81 -28.46 14.51
CA SER A 59 -0.65 -29.30 14.41
C SER A 59 0.29 -28.68 15.41
N THR A 60 0.12 -29.06 16.68
CA THR A 60 0.89 -28.60 17.83
C THR A 60 2.28 -29.20 17.71
N HIS A 61 3.00 -28.81 16.67
CA HIS A 61 4.39 -29.16 16.52
C HIS A 61 5.14 -28.39 17.61
N PRO A 62 6.04 -29.02 18.39
CA PRO A 62 6.76 -28.34 19.48
C PRO A 62 7.51 -27.07 19.05
N SER A 63 7.76 -26.87 17.75
CA SER A 63 8.31 -25.62 17.24
C SER A 63 7.32 -24.44 17.24
N GLN A 64 6.00 -24.68 17.18
CA GLN A 64 4.98 -23.62 17.27
C GLN A 64 4.97 -22.94 18.64
N GLU A 65 5.21 -23.68 19.71
CA GLU A 65 5.33 -23.11 21.06
C GLU A 65 6.51 -22.14 21.16
N LYS A 66 7.63 -22.44 20.48
CA LYS A 66 8.77 -21.52 20.40
C LYS A 66 8.43 -20.24 19.64
N PHE A 67 7.65 -20.34 18.57
CA PHE A 67 7.19 -19.16 17.83
C PHE A 67 6.26 -18.29 18.67
N ALA A 68 5.34 -18.87 19.44
CA ALA A 68 4.45 -18.14 20.33
C ALA A 68 5.21 -17.37 21.43
N VAL A 69 6.26 -17.98 22.00
CA VAL A 69 7.13 -17.30 22.97
C VAL A 69 7.87 -16.13 22.32
N ILE A 70 8.44 -16.33 21.13
CA ILE A 70 9.16 -15.28 20.40
C ILE A 70 8.23 -14.13 19.99
N GLU A 71 6.99 -14.44 19.59
CA GLU A 71 5.96 -13.47 19.24
C GLU A 71 5.58 -12.61 20.45
N ALA A 72 5.34 -13.23 21.62
CA ALA A 72 5.06 -12.49 22.85
C ALA A 72 6.22 -11.57 23.28
N PHE A 73 7.47 -12.01 23.11
CA PHE A 73 8.64 -11.16 23.34
C PHE A 73 8.73 -10.00 22.34
N ALA A 74 8.42 -10.23 21.06
CA ALA A 74 8.42 -9.18 20.05
C ALA A 74 7.34 -8.13 20.37
N ASP A 75 6.13 -8.56 20.71
CA ASP A 75 5.02 -7.68 21.10
C ASP A 75 5.36 -6.83 22.33
N GLU A 76 6.04 -7.42 23.33
CA GLU A 76 6.52 -6.68 24.50
C GLU A 76 7.58 -5.62 24.12
N ILE A 77 8.50 -5.94 23.20
CA ILE A 77 9.50 -4.97 22.70
C ILE A 77 8.81 -3.82 21.96
N PHE A 78 7.87 -4.11 21.06
CA PHE A 78 7.15 -3.08 20.32
C PHE A 78 6.24 -2.22 21.21
N ALA A 79 5.59 -2.83 22.21
CA ALA A 79 4.78 -2.12 23.19
C ALA A 79 5.62 -1.17 24.07
N ASN A 80 6.85 -1.57 24.41
CA ASN A 80 7.78 -0.71 25.14
C ASN A 80 8.42 0.37 24.26
N LEU A 81 8.61 0.10 22.97
CA LEU A 81 9.14 1.08 22.00
C LEU A 81 8.15 2.24 21.77
N GLN A 82 6.84 1.98 21.75
CA GLN A 82 5.83 3.06 21.67
C GLN A 82 5.75 3.93 22.93
N LYS A 83 6.44 3.54 24.01
CA LYS A 83 6.54 4.29 25.26
C LYS A 83 7.86 5.08 25.37
N GLU A 84 8.68 5.12 24.32
CA GLU A 84 9.89 5.93 24.28
C GLU A 84 9.54 7.39 24.60
N LYS A 85 10.08 7.86 25.71
CA LYS A 85 9.87 9.22 26.18
C LYS A 85 10.62 10.17 25.26
N ALA A 86 9.98 11.28 24.86
CA ALA A 86 10.66 12.32 24.09
C ALA A 86 11.90 12.82 24.84
N CYS A 87 13.00 13.02 24.12
CA CYS A 87 14.23 13.53 24.71
C CYS A 87 14.00 14.98 25.19
N THR A 88 14.15 15.23 26.49
CA THR A 88 13.93 16.57 27.10
C THR A 88 14.95 17.62 26.67
N PHE A 89 16.02 17.21 25.96
CA PHE A 89 17.10 18.09 25.49
C PHE A 89 16.97 18.43 24.00
N GLU A 90 16.18 17.66 23.25
CA GLU A 90 15.90 17.96 21.84
C GLU A 90 14.70 18.91 21.77
N PRO A 91 14.88 20.16 21.29
CA PRO A 91 13.80 21.14 21.23
C PRO A 91 12.68 20.75 20.27
N ASN A 92 12.94 19.78 19.38
CA ASN A 92 11.98 19.30 18.38
C ASN A 92 11.07 18.17 18.89
N GLY A 93 11.20 17.74 20.16
CA GLY A 93 10.35 16.71 20.74
C GLY A 93 10.43 15.36 20.05
N LYS A 94 11.58 15.06 19.42
CA LYS A 94 11.83 13.79 18.75
C LYS A 94 11.83 12.64 19.78
N PRO A 95 11.42 11.42 19.38
CA PRO A 95 11.61 10.23 20.19
C PRO A 95 13.09 10.07 20.54
N CYS A 96 13.37 9.49 21.71
CA CYS A 96 14.72 9.40 22.25
C CYS A 96 15.58 8.43 21.42
N ASP A 97 16.59 8.95 20.72
CA ASP A 97 17.52 8.12 19.92
C ASP A 97 18.55 7.32 20.77
N HIS A 98 18.30 7.14 22.07
CA HIS A 98 19.21 6.45 23.03
C HIS A 98 20.69 6.84 22.87
N CYS A 99 20.96 8.13 22.64
CA CYS A 99 22.31 8.64 22.62
C CYS A 99 22.97 8.46 24.00
N SER A 100 24.30 8.54 24.09
CA SER A 100 25.03 8.30 25.36
C SER A 100 24.50 9.13 26.56
N MET A 101 23.91 10.30 26.31
CA MET A 101 23.27 11.13 27.34
C MET A 101 21.90 10.62 27.82
N CYS A 102 21.13 9.95 26.96
CA CYS A 102 19.83 9.40 27.32
C CYS A 102 19.97 8.02 27.97
N SER A 103 20.84 7.18 27.41
CA SER A 103 21.10 5.82 27.92
C SER A 103 21.66 5.82 29.34
N SER A 104 22.48 6.82 29.69
CA SER A 104 23.02 6.99 31.06
C SER A 104 21.95 7.39 32.10
N ARG A 105 20.78 7.85 31.65
CA ARG A 105 19.67 8.30 32.51
C ARG A 105 18.49 7.34 32.53
N GLY A 106 18.63 6.17 31.89
CA GLY A 106 17.56 5.17 31.80
C GLY A 106 16.42 5.60 30.88
N PHE A 107 16.76 6.38 29.84
CA PHE A 107 15.89 6.68 28.71
C PHE A 107 16.23 5.80 27.53
#